data_AF-A0A1G6TI97-F1
#
_entry.id   AF-A0A1G6TI97-F1
#
_cell.length_a   1.000
_cell.length_b   1.000
_cell.length_c   1.000
_cell.angle_alpha   90.00
_cell.angle_beta   90.00
_cell.angle_gamma   90.00
#
_symmetry.space_group_name_H-M   'P 1'
#
loop_
_entity.id
_entity.type
_entity.pdbx_description
1 polymer ?
#
loop_
_entity_poly.entity_id
_entity_poly.type
_entity_poly.pdbx_seq_one_letter_code
_entity_poly.pdbx_strand_id
1 'polypeptide(L)'
;MKRRLTKVFVFFMALAFCLPSYCYAVEININGQCLATDTEPVIENSRVFVPARVIAENLGASVAYNAQDRTVDMDRGDTHIHITIGSPDLWFSDKEKSGPISLDTPAFIKNNRTMLPVRAISELFGMQVDWDAPTQTVLIWENAPSQVLRIDGNPVGDEVVQRLTKMGVIPSSEYFTEASYMTTTVPPDQEEEGYFVTVRRTNPYDNNLVELVGHYFINFQGTLFMKYNVESDIFEVIC
;
A
#
# COMPACT_ATOMS: atom_id res chain seq x y z
N MET A 1 5.23 16.88 -76.56
CA MET A 1 5.14 15.85 -75.49
C MET A 1 5.00 16.53 -74.13
N LYS A 2 3.78 16.59 -73.56
CA LYS A 2 3.56 17.06 -72.18
C LYS A 2 3.48 15.83 -71.26
N ARG A 3 4.51 15.61 -70.44
CA ARG A 3 4.59 14.51 -69.47
C ARG A 3 3.63 14.78 -68.31
N ARG A 4 2.72 13.84 -68.03
CA ARG A 4 1.78 13.89 -66.90
C ARG A 4 2.50 13.41 -65.63
N LEU A 5 2.45 14.22 -64.57
CA LEU A 5 2.85 13.83 -63.21
C LEU A 5 1.74 12.96 -62.61
N THR A 6 2.09 11.75 -62.17
CA THR A 6 1.24 10.95 -61.28
C THR A 6 1.82 11.06 -59.87
N LYS A 7 1.19 11.86 -59.00
CA LYS A 7 1.54 11.92 -57.57
C LYS A 7 0.91 10.70 -56.89
N VAL A 8 1.74 9.76 -56.43
CA VAL A 8 1.29 8.66 -55.56
C VAL A 8 1.26 9.20 -54.13
N PHE A 9 0.05 9.32 -53.58
CA PHE A 9 -0.17 9.70 -52.19
C PHE A 9 -0.23 8.41 -51.37
N VAL A 10 0.86 8.07 -50.68
CA VAL A 10 0.90 6.92 -49.75
C VAL A 10 0.26 7.39 -48.44
N PHE A 11 -0.96 6.93 -48.19
CA PHE A 11 -1.67 7.15 -46.93
C PHE A 11 -1.10 6.16 -45.89
N PHE A 12 -0.19 6.63 -45.05
CA PHE A 12 0.32 5.85 -43.92
C PHE A 12 -0.76 5.83 -42.84
N MET A 13 -1.64 4.83 -42.89
CA MET A 13 -2.61 4.57 -41.82
C MET A 13 -1.85 4.18 -40.57
N ALA A 14 -1.70 5.13 -39.64
CA ALA A 14 -1.17 4.86 -38.31
C ALA A 14 -2.11 3.87 -37.61
N LEU A 15 -1.71 2.60 -37.59
CA LEU A 15 -2.34 1.58 -36.77
C LEU A 15 -2.07 2.00 -35.32
N ALA A 16 -3.06 2.62 -34.67
CA ALA A 16 -3.03 2.86 -33.24
C ALA A 16 -3.04 1.49 -32.56
N PHE A 17 -1.85 0.96 -32.27
CA PHE A 17 -1.68 -0.12 -31.32
C PHE A 17 -2.14 0.44 -29.98
N CYS A 18 -3.41 0.22 -29.66
CA CYS A 18 -3.90 0.33 -28.30
C CYS A 18 -3.19 -0.80 -27.55
N LEU A 19 -2.03 -0.49 -26.97
CA LEU A 19 -1.35 -1.43 -26.10
C LEU A 19 -2.35 -1.75 -24.98
N PRO A 20 -2.62 -3.04 -24.70
CA PRO A 20 -3.49 -3.38 -23.58
C PRO A 20 -2.93 -2.70 -22.34
N SER A 21 -3.75 -1.84 -21.73
CA SER A 21 -3.43 -1.30 -20.42
C SER A 21 -3.49 -2.49 -19.46
N TYR A 22 -2.31 -2.96 -19.05
CA TYR A 22 -2.23 -3.97 -18.00
C TYR A 22 -2.66 -3.28 -16.71
N CYS A 23 -3.93 -3.44 -16.34
CA CYS A 23 -4.38 -3.14 -14.98
C CYS A 23 -3.90 -4.32 -14.14
N TYR A 24 -2.89 -4.08 -13.31
CA TYR A 24 -2.48 -5.08 -12.32
C TYR A 24 -3.61 -5.26 -11.31
N ALA A 25 -3.72 -6.45 -10.71
CA ALA A 25 -4.69 -6.70 -9.66
C ALA A 25 -4.51 -5.72 -8.49
N VAL A 26 -3.27 -5.28 -8.24
CA VAL A 26 -2.95 -4.25 -7.27
C VAL A 26 -2.42 -3.01 -7.96
N GLU A 27 -3.06 -1.87 -7.72
CA GLU A 27 -2.60 -0.57 -8.20
C GLU A 27 -1.78 0.16 -7.13
N ILE A 28 -0.87 1.04 -7.56
CA ILE A 28 -0.11 1.90 -6.66
C ILE A 28 -0.35 3.33 -7.11
N ASN A 29 -0.80 4.17 -6.20
CA ASN A 29 -1.02 5.59 -6.44
C ASN A 29 -0.09 6.41 -5.55
N ILE A 30 0.77 7.22 -6.16
CA ILE A 30 1.65 8.15 -5.44
C ILE A 30 1.18 9.58 -5.75
N ASN A 31 0.77 10.32 -4.71
CA ASN A 31 0.33 11.71 -4.81
C ASN A 31 -0.77 11.94 -5.88
N GLY A 32 -1.71 11.00 -6.00
CA GLY A 32 -2.80 11.04 -6.99
C GLY A 32 -2.46 10.44 -8.35
N GLN A 33 -1.22 10.03 -8.59
CA GLN A 33 -0.76 9.46 -9.86
C GLN A 33 -0.61 7.95 -9.76
N CYS A 34 -1.30 7.21 -10.63
CA CYS A 34 -1.11 5.76 -10.76
C CYS A 34 0.29 5.46 -11.31
N LEU A 35 1.02 4.63 -10.59
CA LEU A 35 2.39 4.26 -10.87
C LEU A 35 2.44 2.96 -11.67
N ALA A 36 3.02 3.05 -12.87
CA ALA A 36 3.35 1.86 -13.63
C ALA A 36 4.61 1.20 -13.05
N THR A 37 4.52 -0.09 -12.74
CA THR A 37 5.66 -0.92 -12.37
C THR A 37 6.08 -1.80 -13.54
N ASP A 38 7.37 -2.15 -13.63
CA ASP A 38 7.88 -3.08 -14.64
C ASP A 38 7.71 -4.56 -14.22
N THR A 39 7.31 -4.78 -12.96
CA THR A 39 7.01 -6.07 -12.37
C THR A 39 5.75 -5.91 -11.52
N GLU A 40 4.83 -6.86 -11.66
CA GLU A 40 3.57 -6.89 -10.94
C GLU A 40 3.79 -6.82 -9.41
N PRO A 41 3.04 -5.96 -8.68
CA PRO A 41 3.01 -5.99 -7.23
C PRO A 41 2.53 -7.34 -6.70
N VAL A 42 3.06 -7.80 -5.58
CA VAL A 42 2.74 -9.11 -5.01
C VAL A 42 2.16 -8.91 -3.62
N ILE A 43 1.01 -9.52 -3.32
CA ILE A 43 0.52 -9.61 -1.94
C ILE A 43 1.05 -10.90 -1.34
N GLU A 44 1.79 -10.80 -0.23
CA GLU A 44 2.29 -11.95 0.51
C GLU A 44 2.35 -11.62 2.00
N ASN A 45 1.90 -12.54 2.87
CA ASN A 45 1.86 -12.33 4.32
C ASN A 45 1.12 -11.03 4.71
N SER A 46 -0.01 -10.74 4.05
CA SER A 46 -0.77 -9.50 4.23
C SER A 46 0.04 -8.21 4.02
N ARG A 47 1.04 -8.23 3.12
CA ARG A 47 1.83 -7.06 2.73
C ARG A 47 1.89 -6.97 1.21
N VAL A 48 1.80 -5.75 0.68
CA VAL A 48 2.03 -5.48 -0.74
C VAL A 48 3.53 -5.26 -0.97
N PHE A 49 4.10 -6.07 -1.84
CA PHE A 49 5.49 -6.06 -2.25
C PHE A 49 5.64 -5.49 -3.65
N VAL A 50 6.65 -4.66 -3.81
CA VAL A 50 6.90 -3.91 -5.04
C VAL A 50 8.40 -3.83 -5.29
N PRO A 51 8.84 -3.64 -6.54
CA PRO A 51 10.25 -3.40 -6.82
C PRO A 51 10.75 -2.17 -6.06
N ALA A 52 11.73 -2.40 -5.17
CA ALA A 52 12.29 -1.39 -4.28
C ALA A 52 12.66 -0.08 -5.00
N ARG A 53 13.33 -0.24 -6.15
CA ARG A 53 13.78 0.85 -7.01
C ARG A 53 12.63 1.72 -7.49
N VAL A 54 11.54 1.11 -7.95
CA VAL A 54 10.41 1.81 -8.57
C VAL A 54 9.76 2.75 -7.56
N ILE A 55 9.53 2.28 -6.33
CA ILE A 55 8.99 3.14 -5.27
C ILE A 55 9.98 4.24 -4.89
N ALA A 56 11.20 3.85 -4.51
CA ALA A 56 12.18 4.79 -4.00
C ALA A 56 12.50 5.93 -5.00
N GLU A 57 12.69 5.61 -6.29
CA GLU A 57 12.95 6.62 -7.33
C GLU A 57 11.73 7.54 -7.55
N ASN A 58 10.49 7.02 -7.51
CA ASN A 58 9.28 7.85 -7.60
C ASN A 58 9.05 8.72 -6.35
N LEU A 59 9.61 8.32 -5.21
CA LEU A 59 9.66 9.12 -3.98
C LEU A 59 10.85 10.10 -3.95
N GLY A 60 11.64 10.17 -5.02
CA GLY A 60 12.77 11.08 -5.17
C GLY A 60 14.10 10.58 -4.58
N ALA A 61 14.18 9.30 -4.21
CA ALA A 61 15.40 8.69 -3.67
C ALA A 61 16.29 8.09 -4.77
N SER A 62 17.61 8.06 -4.54
CA SER A 62 18.53 7.24 -5.34
C SER A 62 18.61 5.82 -4.79
N VAL A 63 18.87 4.83 -5.66
CA VAL A 63 18.97 3.42 -5.27
C VAL A 63 20.23 2.77 -5.83
N ALA A 64 21.04 2.21 -4.93
CA ALA A 64 22.21 1.40 -5.26
C ALA A 64 21.99 -0.06 -4.82
N TYR A 65 22.37 -1.00 -5.69
CA TYR A 65 22.33 -2.44 -5.39
C TYR A 65 23.75 -2.99 -5.42
N ASN A 66 24.15 -3.67 -4.36
CA ASN A 66 25.40 -4.42 -4.29
C ASN A 66 25.09 -5.93 -4.40
N ALA A 67 25.50 -6.53 -5.51
CA ALA A 67 25.24 -7.94 -5.77
C ALA A 67 26.10 -8.89 -4.92
N GLN A 68 27.31 -8.47 -4.54
CA GLN A 68 28.22 -9.28 -3.74
C GLN A 68 27.68 -9.44 -2.31
N ASP A 69 27.22 -8.34 -1.73
CA ASP A 69 26.73 -8.31 -0.35
C ASP A 69 25.21 -8.53 -0.26
N ARG A 70 24.53 -8.56 -1.41
CA ARG A 70 23.06 -8.65 -1.54
C ARG A 70 22.35 -7.54 -0.75
N THR A 71 22.87 -6.33 -0.87
CA THR A 71 22.34 -5.15 -0.19
C THR A 71 21.73 -4.15 -1.16
N VAL A 72 20.74 -3.40 -0.65
CA VAL A 72 20.16 -2.25 -1.32
C VAL A 72 20.32 -1.04 -0.40
N ASP A 73 20.90 0.02 -0.94
CA ASP A 73 21.04 1.31 -0.30
C ASP A 73 20.11 2.31 -1.00
N MET A 74 19.34 3.06 -0.22
CA MET A 74 18.47 4.11 -0.72
C MET A 74 18.70 5.42 0.01
N ASP A 75 18.83 6.52 -0.74
CA ASP A 75 19.16 7.82 -0.19
C ASP A 75 18.20 8.90 -0.70
N ARG A 76 17.66 9.71 0.22
CA ARG A 76 16.85 10.88 -0.12
C ARG A 76 17.08 12.01 0.87
N GLY A 77 17.73 13.08 0.42
CA GLY A 77 18.11 14.18 1.31
C GLY A 77 19.07 13.66 2.38
N ASP A 78 18.66 13.74 3.65
CA ASP A 78 19.45 13.22 4.78
C ASP A 78 19.04 11.80 5.19
N THR A 79 17.99 11.24 4.59
CA THR A 79 17.49 9.90 4.89
C THR A 79 18.31 8.86 4.13
N HIS A 80 18.82 7.86 4.85
CA HIS A 80 19.52 6.70 4.32
C HIS A 80 18.88 5.41 4.87
N ILE A 81 18.60 4.48 3.96
CA ILE A 81 18.01 3.17 4.25
C ILE A 81 18.94 2.11 3.66
N HIS A 82 19.47 1.24 4.51
CA HIS A 82 20.31 0.11 4.12
C HIS A 82 19.61 -1.21 4.43
N ILE A 83 19.45 -2.04 3.41
CA ILE A 83 18.69 -3.29 3.48
C ILE A 83 19.59 -4.44 3.06
N THR A 84 19.71 -5.45 3.92
CA THR A 84 20.25 -6.75 3.53
C THR A 84 19.11 -7.68 3.13
N ILE A 85 19.13 -8.19 1.90
CA ILE A 85 18.03 -9.02 1.37
C ILE A 85 17.90 -10.32 2.19
N GLY A 86 16.67 -10.60 2.66
CA GLY A 86 16.35 -11.74 3.53
C GLY A 86 16.54 -11.46 5.03
N SER A 87 17.07 -10.29 5.40
CA SER A 87 17.13 -9.86 6.81
C SER A 87 15.74 -9.46 7.32
N PRO A 88 15.36 -9.82 8.56
CA PRO A 88 14.15 -9.30 9.20
C PRO A 88 14.28 -7.83 9.59
N ASP A 89 15.49 -7.27 9.60
CA ASP A 89 15.75 -5.89 9.96
C ASP A 89 16.43 -5.14 8.81
N LEU A 90 16.16 -3.84 8.72
CA LEU A 90 16.92 -2.88 7.93
C LEU A 90 17.62 -1.88 8.84
N TRP A 91 18.58 -1.13 8.30
CA TRP A 91 19.18 0.00 8.99
C TRP A 91 18.64 1.31 8.42
N PHE A 92 18.19 2.20 9.31
CA PHE A 92 17.73 3.54 8.97
C PHE A 92 18.62 4.58 9.62
N SER A 93 18.82 5.70 8.93
CA SER A 93 19.41 6.90 9.52
C SER A 93 18.91 8.17 8.85
N ASP A 94 18.67 9.20 9.65
CA ASP A 94 18.48 10.58 9.20
C ASP A 94 19.24 11.56 10.13
N LYS A 95 18.89 12.84 10.11
CA LYS A 95 19.48 13.88 10.97
C LYS A 95 19.21 13.69 12.47
N GLU A 96 18.16 12.98 12.84
CA GLU A 96 17.65 12.89 14.20
C GLU A 96 17.85 11.49 14.81
N LYS A 97 17.71 10.44 14.01
CA LYS A 97 17.61 9.04 14.45
C LYS A 97 18.49 8.15 13.58
N SER A 98 19.07 7.12 14.20
CA SER A 98 19.73 6.03 13.48
C SER A 98 19.64 4.73 14.27
N GLY A 99 19.41 3.62 13.56
CA GLY A 99 19.36 2.30 14.17
C GLY A 99 18.65 1.25 13.31
N PRO A 100 18.55 0.02 13.82
CA PRO A 100 17.80 -1.04 13.15
C PRO A 100 16.29 -0.79 13.24
N ILE A 101 15.57 -1.11 12.17
CA ILE A 101 14.11 -1.12 12.10
C ILE A 101 13.68 -2.51 11.65
N SER A 102 12.78 -3.12 12.42
CA SER A 102 12.25 -4.44 12.09
C SER A 102 11.21 -4.35 10.98
N LEU A 103 11.31 -5.25 10.01
CA LEU A 103 10.36 -5.45 8.94
C LEU A 103 9.41 -6.58 9.34
N ASP A 104 8.10 -6.35 9.12
CA ASP A 104 7.11 -7.41 9.29
C ASP A 104 7.40 -8.64 8.42
N THR A 105 7.91 -8.38 7.22
CA THR A 105 8.32 -9.41 6.27
C THR A 105 9.62 -8.99 5.55
N PRO A 106 10.65 -9.85 5.49
CA PRO A 106 11.91 -9.54 4.83
C PRO A 106 11.80 -9.20 3.34
N ALA A 107 12.78 -8.43 2.84
CA ALA A 107 12.99 -8.25 1.41
C ALA A 107 13.35 -9.57 0.72
N PHE A 108 12.90 -9.79 -0.51
CA PHE A 108 13.27 -10.96 -1.31
C PHE A 108 13.56 -10.61 -2.76
N ILE A 109 14.09 -11.57 -3.52
CA ILE A 109 14.31 -11.41 -4.97
C ILE A 109 13.26 -12.21 -5.73
N LYS A 110 12.53 -11.56 -6.63
CA LYS A 110 11.61 -12.21 -7.58
C LYS A 110 11.77 -11.57 -8.94
N ASN A 111 11.84 -12.38 -10.00
CA ASN A 111 12.01 -11.91 -11.38
C ASN A 111 13.16 -10.91 -11.56
N ASN A 112 14.29 -11.13 -10.87
CA ASN A 112 15.46 -10.25 -10.89
C ASN A 112 15.17 -8.81 -10.42
N ARG A 113 14.23 -8.67 -9.48
CA ARG A 113 13.93 -7.44 -8.74
C ARG A 113 13.98 -7.71 -7.25
N THR A 114 14.53 -6.77 -6.49
CA THR A 114 14.39 -6.77 -5.03
C THR A 114 12.99 -6.27 -4.69
N MET A 115 12.18 -7.16 -4.12
CA MET A 115 10.82 -6.91 -3.67
C MET A 115 10.84 -6.54 -2.19
N LEU A 116 10.16 -5.46 -1.85
CA LEU A 116 10.08 -4.93 -0.48
C LEU A 116 8.64 -4.52 -0.15
N PRO A 117 8.21 -4.60 1.12
CA PRO A 117 6.92 -4.07 1.53
C PRO A 117 6.84 -2.58 1.21
N VAL A 118 5.84 -2.18 0.41
CA VAL A 118 5.67 -0.80 -0.07
C VAL A 118 5.57 0.21 1.07
N ARG A 119 4.88 -0.17 2.15
CA ARG A 119 4.72 0.64 3.36
C ARG A 119 6.07 0.92 4.04
N ALA A 120 6.90 -0.11 4.21
CA ALA A 120 8.17 0.02 4.89
C ALA A 120 9.09 1.03 4.20
N ILE A 121 9.19 0.99 2.87
CA ILE A 121 10.01 1.97 2.12
C ILE A 121 9.40 3.38 2.23
N SER A 122 8.09 3.48 2.00
CA SER A 122 7.42 4.78 1.88
C SER A 122 7.36 5.54 3.20
N GLU A 123 7.05 4.87 4.31
CA GLU A 123 6.98 5.48 5.65
C GLU A 123 8.35 5.95 6.14
N LEU A 124 9.43 5.23 5.83
CA LEU A 124 10.79 5.68 6.16
C LEU A 124 11.21 6.90 5.35
N PHE A 125 10.60 7.10 4.18
CA PHE A 125 10.65 8.35 3.43
C PHE A 125 9.55 9.32 3.86
N GLY A 126 9.01 9.22 5.07
CA GLY A 126 8.03 10.17 5.60
C GLY A 126 6.71 10.23 4.82
N MET A 127 6.46 9.27 3.93
CA MET A 127 5.19 9.16 3.21
C MET A 127 4.21 8.42 4.08
N GLN A 128 2.95 8.78 4.00
CA GLN A 128 1.87 7.95 4.54
C GLN A 128 1.41 6.95 3.49
N VAL A 129 0.96 5.78 3.95
CA VAL A 129 0.53 4.69 3.08
C VAL A 129 -0.80 4.13 3.56
N ASP A 130 -1.75 4.01 2.62
CA ASP A 130 -3.05 3.41 2.87
C ASP A 130 -3.39 2.32 1.84
N TRP A 131 -4.39 1.52 2.18
CA TRP A 131 -4.95 0.49 1.31
C TRP A 131 -6.43 0.80 1.04
N ASP A 132 -6.75 1.07 -0.23
CA ASP A 132 -8.12 1.14 -0.71
C ASP A 132 -8.56 -0.27 -1.13
N ALA A 133 -9.25 -0.97 -0.22
CA ALA A 133 -9.71 -2.33 -0.45
C ALA A 133 -10.65 -2.47 -1.66
N PRO A 134 -11.70 -1.62 -1.82
CA PRO A 134 -12.58 -1.66 -2.99
C PRO A 134 -11.87 -1.65 -4.36
N THR A 135 -10.77 -0.91 -4.49
CA THR A 135 -10.03 -0.78 -5.75
C THR A 135 -8.68 -1.49 -5.74
N GLN A 136 -8.39 -2.26 -4.67
CA GLN A 136 -7.12 -2.91 -4.44
C GLN A 136 -5.91 -2.00 -4.69
N THR A 137 -5.98 -0.76 -4.19
CA THR A 137 -5.00 0.28 -4.48
C THR A 137 -4.18 0.64 -3.24
N VAL A 138 -2.86 0.60 -3.36
CA VAL A 138 -1.94 1.21 -2.39
C VAL A 138 -1.91 2.71 -2.67
N LEU A 139 -2.31 3.51 -1.70
CA LEU A 139 -2.26 4.97 -1.81
C LEU A 139 -1.08 5.51 -0.99
N ILE A 140 -0.28 6.42 -1.55
CA ILE A 140 0.95 6.95 -0.96
C ILE A 140 0.99 8.48 -1.11
N TRP A 141 1.27 9.22 -0.03
CA TRP A 141 1.29 10.69 -0.07
C TRP A 141 2.25 11.32 0.95
N GLU A 142 2.87 12.46 0.58
CA GLU A 142 3.91 13.14 1.39
C GLU A 142 3.34 13.92 2.57
N ASN A 143 2.11 14.41 2.41
CA ASN A 143 1.29 14.99 3.46
C ASN A 143 -0.09 14.43 3.24
N ALA A 144 -0.65 13.73 4.22
CA ALA A 144 -2.05 13.34 4.14
C ALA A 144 -2.86 14.53 3.66
N PRO A 145 -3.78 14.39 2.68
CA PRO A 145 -4.95 15.22 2.80
C PRO A 145 -5.40 15.02 4.24
N SER A 146 -5.45 16.09 5.03
CA SER A 146 -5.80 16.12 6.46
C SER A 146 -7.27 15.73 6.70
N GLN A 147 -7.76 14.82 5.87
CA GLN A 147 -9.08 14.26 5.71
C GLN A 147 -9.01 12.75 5.44
N VAL A 148 -7.93 12.04 5.79
CA VAL A 148 -8.17 10.69 6.32
C VAL A 148 -8.87 10.95 7.65
N LEU A 149 -10.20 10.94 7.58
CA LEU A 149 -11.09 11.60 8.51
C LEU A 149 -10.82 11.05 9.91
N ARG A 150 -10.18 11.85 10.78
CA ARG A 150 -10.44 11.76 12.21
C ARG A 150 -11.93 12.01 12.38
N ILE A 151 -12.73 10.95 12.31
CA ILE A 151 -14.03 10.97 12.94
C ILE A 151 -13.73 10.61 14.40
N ASP A 152 -13.06 11.54 15.09
CA ASP A 152 -12.99 11.50 16.55
C ASP A 152 -14.47 11.48 17.02
N GLY A 153 -14.89 10.37 17.65
CA GLY A 153 -16.27 10.16 18.07
C GLY A 153 -17.19 9.45 17.06
N ASN A 154 -16.66 8.62 16.15
CA ASN A 154 -17.49 7.66 15.43
C ASN A 154 -17.88 6.49 16.36
N PRO A 155 -19.16 6.33 16.76
CA PRO A 155 -19.57 5.25 17.66
C PRO A 155 -19.22 3.86 17.12
N VAL A 156 -19.16 3.70 15.79
CA VAL A 156 -18.82 2.44 15.13
C VAL A 156 -17.34 2.11 15.27
N GLY A 157 -16.47 3.12 15.11
CA GLY A 157 -15.03 2.95 15.31
C GLY A 157 -14.70 2.56 16.75
N ASP A 158 -15.31 3.27 17.71
CA ASP A 158 -15.18 2.97 19.14
C ASP A 158 -15.65 1.55 19.46
N GLU A 159 -16.78 1.12 18.87
CA GLU A 159 -17.30 -0.24 19.03
C GLU A 159 -16.32 -1.30 18.50
N VAL A 160 -15.74 -1.08 17.32
CA VAL A 160 -14.74 -1.99 16.73
C VAL A 160 -13.52 -2.10 17.65
N VAL A 161 -12.96 -0.97 18.12
CA VAL A 161 -11.82 -0.97 19.03
C VAL A 161 -12.13 -1.70 20.34
N GLN A 162 -13.33 -1.49 20.90
CA GLN A 162 -13.77 -2.18 22.12
C GLN A 162 -13.87 -3.70 21.92
N ARG A 163 -14.45 -4.16 20.80
CA ARG A 163 -14.55 -5.59 20.48
C ARG A 163 -13.17 -6.22 20.32
N LEU A 164 -12.28 -5.58 19.55
CA LEU A 164 -10.92 -6.07 19.34
C LEU A 164 -10.12 -6.15 20.65
N THR A 165 -10.28 -5.15 21.52
CA THR A 165 -9.66 -5.14 22.85
C THR A 165 -10.19 -6.29 23.71
N LYS A 166 -11.52 -6.50 23.74
CA LYS A 166 -12.16 -7.60 24.49
C LYS A 166 -11.73 -8.98 23.97
N MET A 167 -11.47 -9.11 22.68
CA MET A 167 -10.97 -10.33 22.05
C MET A 167 -9.46 -10.55 22.26
N GLY A 168 -8.74 -9.57 22.80
CA GLY A 168 -7.28 -9.62 22.94
C GLY A 168 -6.51 -9.51 21.63
N VAL A 169 -7.16 -9.05 20.55
CA VAL A 169 -6.51 -8.83 19.24
C VAL A 169 -5.60 -7.60 19.30
N ILE A 170 -6.00 -6.59 20.07
CA ILE A 170 -5.24 -5.35 20.28
C ILE A 170 -5.19 -5.03 21.77
N PRO A 171 -4.10 -4.42 22.29
CA PRO A 171 -4.05 -3.94 23.67
C PRO A 171 -4.99 -2.76 23.90
N SER A 172 -5.32 -2.48 25.16
CA SER A 172 -6.05 -1.25 25.52
C SER A 172 -5.11 -0.05 25.41
N SER A 173 -5.16 0.65 24.27
CA SER A 173 -4.35 1.84 23.97
C SER A 173 -5.13 2.81 23.07
N GLU A 174 -4.54 3.96 22.74
CA GLU A 174 -5.17 4.93 21.83
C GLU A 174 -5.09 4.44 20.38
N TYR A 175 -6.25 4.39 19.72
CA TYR A 175 -6.39 4.02 18.32
C TYR A 175 -7.15 5.10 17.57
N PHE A 176 -6.81 5.25 16.30
CA PHE A 176 -7.51 6.11 15.35
C PHE A 176 -8.37 5.22 14.45
N THR A 177 -9.61 5.65 14.20
CA THR A 177 -10.53 4.90 13.36
C THR A 177 -11.16 5.77 12.29
N GLU A 178 -11.32 5.17 11.12
CA GLU A 178 -12.08 5.74 10.01
C GLU A 178 -13.16 4.73 9.64
N ALA A 179 -14.38 5.20 9.42
CA ALA A 179 -15.45 4.34 8.93
C ALA A 179 -16.08 4.93 7.68
N SER A 180 -16.34 4.07 6.70
CA SER A 180 -17.09 4.39 5.49
C SER A 180 -18.20 3.37 5.29
N TYR A 181 -19.27 3.77 4.61
CA TYR A 181 -20.32 2.84 4.21
C TYR A 181 -19.78 1.85 3.18
N MET A 182 -20.18 0.59 3.33
CA MET A 182 -19.82 -0.47 2.39
C MET A 182 -20.95 -1.51 2.32
N THR A 183 -21.11 -2.07 1.13
CA THR A 183 -21.84 -3.32 0.92
C THR A 183 -20.82 -4.40 0.58
N THR A 184 -20.90 -5.55 1.23
CA THR A 184 -20.01 -6.70 0.97
C THR A 184 -20.81 -7.98 0.90
N THR A 185 -20.25 -8.99 0.25
CA THR A 185 -20.80 -10.36 0.25
C THR A 185 -20.23 -11.13 1.43
N VAL A 186 -21.09 -11.87 2.13
CA VAL A 186 -20.73 -12.69 3.29
C VAL A 186 -21.17 -14.13 3.04
N PRO A 187 -20.45 -15.15 3.56
CA PRO A 187 -20.85 -16.53 3.36
C PRO A 187 -22.27 -16.83 3.89
N PRO A 188 -23.12 -17.59 3.17
CA PRO A 188 -22.90 -18.22 1.87
C PRO A 188 -23.50 -17.39 0.72
N ASP A 189 -22.88 -16.24 0.39
CA ASP A 189 -23.24 -15.34 -0.71
C ASP A 189 -24.43 -14.40 -0.44
N GLN A 190 -24.59 -13.97 0.80
CA GLN A 190 -25.56 -12.94 1.18
C GLN A 190 -24.92 -11.55 1.09
N GLU A 191 -25.61 -10.60 0.49
CA GLU A 191 -25.21 -9.18 0.55
C GLU A 191 -25.50 -8.63 1.95
N GLU A 192 -24.53 -7.96 2.54
CA GLU A 192 -24.63 -7.29 3.82
C GLU A 192 -24.19 -5.84 3.70
N GLU A 193 -24.96 -4.96 4.32
CA GLU A 193 -24.66 -3.54 4.40
C GLU A 193 -24.12 -3.18 5.78
N GLY A 194 -23.11 -2.32 5.81
CA GLY A 194 -22.44 -1.97 7.03
C GLY A 194 -21.41 -0.87 6.88
N TYR A 195 -20.46 -0.91 7.79
CA TYR A 195 -19.33 -0.01 7.84
C TYR A 195 -18.04 -0.77 7.62
N PHE A 196 -17.24 -0.30 6.67
CA PHE A 196 -15.83 -0.63 6.57
C PHE A 196 -15.07 0.28 7.53
N VAL A 197 -14.37 -0.32 8.49
CA VAL A 197 -13.66 0.37 9.55
C VAL A 197 -12.17 0.09 9.45
N THR A 198 -11.38 1.15 9.25
CA THR A 198 -9.93 1.06 9.32
C THR A 198 -9.47 1.46 10.71
N VAL A 199 -8.66 0.62 11.34
CA VAL A 199 -8.09 0.86 12.68
C VAL A 199 -6.59 1.12 12.54
N ARG A 200 -6.10 2.18 13.19
CA ARG A 200 -4.69 2.58 13.19
C ARG A 200 -4.21 2.90 14.59
N ARG A 201 -2.90 2.81 14.80
CA ARG A 201 -2.21 3.23 16.04
C ARG A 201 -1.13 4.24 15.71
N THR A 202 -0.63 4.98 16.70
CA THR A 202 0.58 5.80 16.51
C THR A 202 1.75 4.93 16.07
N ASN A 203 2.47 5.37 15.04
CA ASN A 203 3.67 4.67 14.58
C ASN A 203 4.76 4.76 15.68
N PRO A 204 5.41 3.64 16.05
CA PRO A 204 6.37 3.62 17.16
C PRO A 204 7.68 4.38 16.86
N TYR A 205 7.97 4.66 15.60
CA TYR A 205 9.18 5.36 15.16
C TYR A 205 8.94 6.84 14.86
N ASP A 206 7.73 7.22 14.45
CA ASP A 206 7.32 8.61 14.23
C ASP A 206 5.91 8.89 14.77
N ASN A 207 5.82 9.70 15.82
CA ASN A 207 4.56 10.06 16.45
C ASN A 207 3.64 10.94 15.57
N ASN A 208 4.13 11.47 14.45
CA ASN A 208 3.33 12.19 13.47
C ASN A 208 2.67 11.25 12.44
N LEU A 209 3.04 9.97 12.44
CA LEU A 209 2.50 8.95 11.55
C LEU A 209 1.60 7.98 12.32
N VAL A 210 0.66 7.37 11.59
CA VAL A 210 -0.19 6.31 12.10
C VAL A 210 0.06 5.04 11.29
N GLU A 211 0.16 3.92 11.98
CA GLU A 211 0.36 2.59 11.41
C GLU A 211 -0.99 1.85 11.32
N LEU A 212 -1.27 1.22 10.18
CA LEU A 212 -2.45 0.38 10.00
C LEU A 212 -2.38 -0.84 10.94
N VAL A 213 -3.43 -1.03 11.73
CA VAL A 213 -3.65 -2.22 12.56
C VAL A 213 -4.46 -3.26 11.79
N GLY A 214 -5.47 -2.82 11.06
CA GLY A 214 -6.29 -3.69 10.21
C GLY A 214 -7.53 -3.00 9.69
N HIS A 215 -8.22 -3.69 8.79
CA HIS A 215 -9.54 -3.30 8.29
C HIS A 215 -10.58 -4.31 8.73
N TYR A 216 -11.75 -3.81 9.05
CA TYR A 216 -12.84 -4.57 9.62
C TYR A 216 -14.15 -4.19 8.95
N PHE A 217 -15.11 -5.10 8.97
CA PHE A 217 -16.48 -4.80 8.60
C PHE A 217 -17.39 -5.08 9.78
N ILE A 218 -18.32 -4.16 10.03
CA ILE A 218 -19.41 -4.35 10.98
C ILE A 218 -20.72 -3.98 10.31
N ASN A 219 -21.69 -4.90 10.30
CA ASN A 219 -23.00 -4.61 9.71
C ASN A 219 -23.77 -3.57 10.55
N PHE A 220 -24.82 -2.96 9.99
CA PHE A 220 -25.57 -1.90 10.68
C PHE A 220 -26.18 -2.32 12.02
N GLN A 221 -26.47 -3.61 12.19
CA GLN A 221 -27.01 -4.17 13.43
C GLN A 221 -25.92 -4.48 14.46
N GLY A 222 -24.64 -4.40 14.09
CA GLY A 222 -23.50 -4.80 14.91
C GLY A 222 -23.43 -6.32 15.18
N THR A 223 -24.23 -7.13 14.49
CA THR A 223 -24.27 -8.58 14.72
C THR A 223 -23.16 -9.31 13.98
N LEU A 224 -22.78 -8.82 12.80
CA LEU A 224 -21.71 -9.38 12.00
C LEU A 224 -20.45 -8.53 12.15
N PHE A 225 -19.35 -9.16 12.55
CA PHE A 225 -18.05 -8.49 12.67
C PHE A 225 -16.97 -9.35 12.02
N MET A 226 -16.30 -8.77 11.03
CA MET A 226 -15.37 -9.47 10.17
C MET A 226 -14.06 -8.71 10.04
N LYS A 227 -12.98 -9.43 9.81
CA LYS A 227 -11.67 -8.87 9.46
C LYS A 227 -11.46 -9.01 7.96
N TYR A 228 -11.00 -7.95 7.30
CA TYR A 228 -10.60 -8.03 5.91
C TYR A 228 -9.23 -8.69 5.78
N ASN A 229 -9.12 -9.67 4.89
CA ASN A 229 -7.88 -10.31 4.52
C ASN A 229 -7.42 -9.79 3.16
N VAL A 230 -6.34 -9.01 3.16
CA VAL A 230 -5.78 -8.36 1.97
C VAL A 230 -5.24 -9.39 0.95
N GLU A 231 -4.82 -10.57 1.41
CA GLU A 231 -4.22 -11.60 0.55
C GLU A 231 -5.26 -12.40 -0.23
N SER A 232 -6.37 -12.75 0.43
CA SER A 232 -7.47 -13.50 -0.17
C SER A 232 -8.60 -12.62 -0.71
N ASP A 233 -8.55 -11.31 -0.45
CA ASP A 233 -9.57 -10.33 -0.81
C ASP A 233 -10.98 -10.68 -0.31
N ILE A 234 -11.05 -11.23 0.91
CA ILE A 234 -12.31 -11.61 1.53
C ILE A 234 -12.40 -11.11 2.97
N PHE A 235 -13.62 -10.95 3.44
CA PHE A 235 -13.91 -10.76 4.86
C PHE A 235 -14.05 -12.11 5.56
N GLU A 236 -13.32 -12.27 6.65
CA GLU A 236 -13.37 -13.45 7.51
C GLU A 236 -14.12 -13.10 8.79
N VAL A 237 -15.14 -13.89 9.14
CA VAL A 237 -15.90 -13.72 10.38
C VAL A 237 -14.98 -13.94 11.57
N ILE A 238 -14.96 -12.97 12.48
CA ILE A 238 -14.14 -13.04 13.70
C ILE A 238 -14.99 -13.17 14.97
N CYS A 239 -16.32 -13.10 14.88
CA CYS A 239 -17.26 -13.52 15.93
C CYS A 239 -18.63 -13.92 15.39
#